data_AF-A0A840YRV5-F1
#
_entry.id   AF-A0A840YRV5-F1
#
_cell.length_a   1.000
_cell.length_b   1.000
_cell.length_c   1.000
_cell.angle_alpha   90.00
_cell.angle_beta   90.00
_cell.angle_gamma   90.00
#
_symmetry.space_group_name_H-M   'P 1'
#
loop_
_entity.id
_entity.type
_entity.pdbx_description
1 polymer ?
#
loop_
_entity_poly.entity_id
_entity_poly.type
_entity_poly.pdbx_seq_one_letter_code
_entity_poly.pdbx_strand_id
1 'polypeptide(L)' 'MELHGSIVENLDGAAASARRLRGHPVYKDTLLFWGELLQEARRVRQTASDQQLAALDMAITNLESELADRAA' A
#
# COMPACT_ATOMS: atom_id res chain seq x y z
N MET A 1 11.26 -0.82 7.14
CA MET A 1 10.02 -1.60 6.99
C MET A 1 10.32 -3.08 7.06
N GLU A 2 9.52 -3.82 7.84
CA GLU A 2 9.49 -5.28 7.80
C GLU A 2 8.21 -5.71 7.08
N LEU A 3 8.34 -6.59 6.07
CA LEU A 3 7.20 -7.14 5.34
C LEU A 3 6.81 -8.48 5.96
N HIS A 4 5.53 -8.69 6.20
CA HIS A 4 5.01 -9.99 6.61
C HIS A 4 4.40 -10.69 5.39
N GLY A 5 5.13 -11.64 4.82
CA GLY A 5 4.73 -12.30 3.58
C GLY A 5 5.12 -11.52 2.33
N SER A 6 4.31 -11.62 1.28
CA SER A 6 4.52 -10.96 -0.01
C SER A 6 4.19 -9.47 0.03
N ILE A 7 4.79 -8.70 -0.88
CA ILE A 7 4.50 -7.26 -1.00
C ILE A 7 3.00 -7.00 -1.27
N VAL A 8 2.33 -7.87 -2.03
CA VAL A 8 0.90 -7.77 -2.33
C VAL A 8 0.06 -7.96 -1.07
N GLU A 9 0.36 -8.97 -0.24
CA GLU A 9 -0.35 -9.19 1.03
C GLU A 9 -0.19 -7.99 2.00
N ASN A 10 0.99 -7.37 2.01
CA ASN A 10 1.23 -6.17 2.82
C ASN A 10 0.43 -4.96 2.30
N LEU A 11 0.36 -4.77 0.98
CA LEU A 11 -0.46 -3.72 0.36
C LEU A 11 -1.95 -3.93 0.64
N ASP A 12 -2.46 -5.16 0.51
CA ASP A 12 -3.86 -5.49 0.79
C ASP A 12 -4.20 -5.26 2.27
N GLY A 13 -3.31 -5.67 3.18
CA GLY A 13 -3.46 -5.43 4.62
C GLY A 13 -3.42 -3.94 4.98
N ALA A 14 -2.55 -3.18 4.32
CA ALA A 14 -2.49 -1.72 4.46
C ALA A 14 -3.77 -1.06 3.94
N ALA A 15 -4.26 -1.43 2.75
CA ALA A 15 -5.48 -0.90 2.16
C ALA A 15 -6.72 -1.24 3.02
N ALA A 16 -6.82 -2.46 3.53
CA ALA A 16 -7.89 -2.86 4.45
C ALA A 16 -7.84 -2.06 5.76
N SER A 17 -6.64 -1.82 6.30
CA SER A 17 -6.45 -1.01 7.51
C SER A 17 -6.78 0.46 7.26
N ALA A 18 -6.34 1.03 6.15
CA ALA A 18 -6.70 2.37 5.72
C ALA A 18 -8.21 2.50 5.59
N ARG A 19 -8.89 1.58 4.91
CA ARG A 19 -10.36 1.60 4.78
C ARG A 19 -11.08 1.60 6.14
N ARG A 20 -10.64 0.75 7.08
CA ARG A 20 -11.22 0.69 8.43
C ARG A 20 -11.06 1.99 9.21
N LEU A 21 -9.97 2.74 8.97
CA LEU A 21 -9.68 4.01 9.63
C LEU A 21 -10.28 5.21 8.88
N ARG A 22 -11.22 5.01 7.95
CA ARG A 22 -11.87 6.12 7.23
C ARG A 22 -12.69 6.96 8.20
N GLY A 23 -12.53 8.28 8.15
CA GLY A 23 -13.13 9.21 9.10
C GLY A 23 -12.46 9.26 10.48
N HIS A 24 -11.35 8.52 10.69
CA HIS A 24 -10.59 8.54 11.92
C HIS A 24 -9.20 9.17 11.70
N PRO A 25 -8.65 9.90 12.70
CA PRO A 25 -7.28 10.36 12.67
C PRO A 25 -6.33 9.15 12.66
N VAL A 26 -5.28 9.25 11.84
CA VAL A 26 -4.25 8.22 11.69
C VAL A 26 -2.93 8.80 12.17
N TYR A 27 -2.14 8.01 12.90
CA TYR A 27 -0.83 8.46 13.36
C TYR A 27 0.10 8.75 12.19
N LYS A 28 0.93 9.79 12.32
CA LYS A 28 1.90 10.19 11.30
C LYS A 28 2.80 9.02 10.88
N ASP A 29 3.23 8.20 11.83
CA ASP A 29 4.08 7.04 11.57
C ASP A 29 3.38 5.98 10.72
N THR A 30 2.06 5.81 10.87
CA THR A 30 1.27 4.91 10.03
C THR A 30 1.15 5.44 8.59
N LEU A 31 0.99 6.74 8.41
CA LEU A 31 0.99 7.38 7.08
C LEU A 31 2.36 7.24 6.41
N LEU A 32 3.45 7.45 7.17
CA LEU A 32 4.82 7.25 6.69
C LEU A 32 5.04 5.80 6.27
N PHE A 33 4.62 4.84 7.11
CA PHE A 33 4.71 3.41 6.80
C PHE A 33 3.99 3.06 5.48
N TRP A 34 2.75 3.53 5.28
CA TRP A 34 2.04 3.29 4.02
C TRP A 34 2.73 3.96 2.82
N GLY A 35 3.33 5.13 3.00
CA GLY A 35 4.13 5.79 1.98
C GLY A 35 5.39 5.00 1.60
N GLU A 36 6.14 4.50 2.58
CA GLU A 36 7.30 3.62 2.38
C GLU A 36 6.91 2.33 1.67
N LEU A 37 5.77 1.74 2.04
CA LEU A 37 5.25 0.53 1.43
C LEU A 37 4.92 0.73 -0.06
N LEU A 38 4.31 1.86 -0.42
CA LEU A 38 4.05 2.21 -1.82
C LEU A 38 5.35 2.41 -2.62
N GLN A 39 6.36 3.04 -2.01
CA GLN A 39 7.66 3.21 -2.66
C GLN A 39 8.34 1.86 -2.93
N GLU A 40 8.35 0.95 -1.95
CA GLU A 40 8.92 -0.38 -2.15
C GLU A 40 8.11 -1.20 -3.16
N ALA A 41 6.79 -1.12 -3.14
CA ALA A 41 5.94 -1.78 -4.12
C ALA A 41 6.26 -1.33 -5.55
N ARG A 42 6.42 -0.02 -5.78
CA ARG A 42 6.84 0.52 -7.08
C ARG A 42 8.26 0.08 -7.46
N ARG A 43 9.17 -0.10 -6.49
CA ARG A 43 10.51 -0.65 -6.73
C ARG A 43 10.44 -2.12 -7.17
N VAL A 44 9.68 -2.94 -6.44
CA VAL A 44 9.46 -4.36 -6.77
C VAL A 44 8.81 -4.52 -8.14
N ARG A 45 7.88 -3.63 -8.50
CA ARG A 45 7.23 -3.60 -9.81
C ARG A 45 8.23 -3.51 -10.96
N GLN A 46 9.34 -2.79 -10.81
CA GLN A 46 10.35 -2.65 -11.87
C GLN A 46 11.05 -3.97 -12.23
N THR A 47 11.03 -4.95 -11.33
CA THR A 47 11.68 -6.25 -11.50
C THR A 47 10.72 -7.42 -11.47
N ALA A 48 9.41 -7.16 -11.39
CA ALA A 48 8.37 -8.18 -11.32
C ALA A 48 8.14 -8.81 -12.70
N SER A 49 7.74 -10.09 -12.71
CA SER A 49 7.30 -10.75 -13.95
C SER A 49 5.92 -10.27 -14.38
N ASP A 50 5.60 -10.40 -15.67
CA ASP A 50 4.30 -9.99 -16.23
C ASP A 50 3.10 -10.58 -15.46
N GLN A 51 3.22 -11.83 -14.98
CA GLN A 51 2.18 -12.49 -14.20
C GLN A 51 1.95 -11.84 -12.83
N GLN A 52 2.98 -11.22 -12.25
CA GLN A 52 2.91 -10.55 -10.94
C GLN A 52 2.52 -9.08 -11.04
N LEU A 53 2.80 -8.43 -12.18
CA LEU A 53 2.53 -7.01 -12.41
C LEU A 53 1.06 -6.66 -12.22
N ALA A 54 0.13 -7.46 -12.75
CA ALA A 54 -1.30 -7.15 -12.64
C ALA A 54 -1.79 -7.12 -11.18
N ALA A 55 -1.38 -8.11 -10.37
CA ALA A 55 -1.74 -8.18 -8.96
C ALA A 55 -1.11 -7.02 -8.17
N LEU A 56 0.15 -6.72 -8.46
CA LEU A 56 0.90 -5.65 -7.80
C LEU A 56 0.32 -4.27 -8.13
N ASP A 57 -0.03 -4.02 -9.40
CA ASP A 57 -0.61 -2.75 -9.86
C ASP A 57 -1.97 -2.49 -9.24
N MET A 58 -2.80 -3.53 -9.16
CA MET A 58 -4.09 -3.45 -8.48
C MET A 58 -3.93 -3.15 -6.99
N ALA A 59 -2.99 -3.81 -6.31
CA ALA A 59 -2.74 -3.60 -4.89
C ALA A 59 -2.17 -2.19 -4.59
N ILE A 60 -1.26 -1.69 -5.44
CA ILE A 60 -0.73 -0.32 -5.38
C ILE A 60 -1.88 0.69 -5.53
N THR A 61 -2.68 0.53 -6.60
CA THR A 61 -3.79 1.45 -6.91
C THR A 61 -4.82 1.48 -5.78
N ASN A 62 -5.12 0.33 -5.19
CA ASN A 62 -6.05 0.23 -4.06
C ASN A 62 -5.56 1.03 -2.84
N LEU A 63 -4.30 0.87 -2.44
CA LEU A 63 -3.75 1.62 -1.32
C LEU A 63 -3.67 3.12 -1.63
N GLU A 64 -3.20 3.50 -2.82
CA GLU A 64 -3.15 4.90 -3.25
C GLU A 64 -4.52 5.58 -3.18
N SER A 65 -5.57 4.90 -3.61
CA SER A 65 -6.95 5.42 -3.54
C SER A 65 -7.40 5.67 -2.10
N GLU A 66 -7.10 4.76 -1.17
CA GLU A 66 -7.46 4.91 0.25
C GLU A 66 -6.66 6.02 0.96
N LEU A 67 -5.50 6.42 0.40
CA LEU A 67 -4.67 7.51 0.91
C LEU A 67 -4.98 8.87 0.26
N ALA A 68 -5.43 8.89 -1.00
CA ALA A 68 -5.79 10.12 -1.70
C ALA A 68 -6.86 10.91 -0.93
N ASP A 69 -7.83 10.20 -0.34
CA ASP A 69 -8.89 10.77 0.50
C ASP A 69 -8.38 11.38 1.82
N ARG A 70 -7.10 11.21 2.16
CA ARG A 70 -6.49 11.59 3.45
C ARG A 70 -5.43 12.69 3.34
N ALA A 71 -5.04 13.06 2.13
CA ALA A 71 -4.05 14.12 1.89
C ALA A 71 -4.66 15.54 1.88
N ALA A 72 -5.91 15.69 2.33
CA ALA A 72 -6.67 16.95 2.37
C ALA A 72 -6.74 17.57 3.77
#